data_AF-A0A2S0UII8-F1
#
_entry.id   AF-A0A2S0UII8-F1
#
_cell.length_a   1.000
_cell.length_b   1.000
_cell.length_c   1.000
_cell.angle_alpha   90.00
_cell.angle_beta   90.00
_cell.angle_gamma   90.00
#
_symmetry.space_group_name_H-M   'P 1'
#
loop_
_entity.id
_entity.type
_entity.pdbx_description
1 polymer ?
#
loop_
_entity_poly.entity_id
_entity_poly.type
_entity_poly.pdbx_seq_one_letter_code
_entity_poly.pdbx_strand_id
1 'polypeptide(L)'
;MFDPNREDFNARVLRLRREHALGRGFEAGGALGRSAFRREAVRRRPALRAGLFIIAFAFGMKGALHAHLGPDGYAERVAQISTETTLSGVPRALMAADPLTVLVSDAIKRVRVAL
;
A
#
# COMPACT_ATOMS: atom_id res chain seq x y z
N MET A 1 -17.33 58.38 13.87
CA MET A 1 -16.25 59.07 13.14
C MET A 1 -15.70 58.09 12.12
N PHE A 2 -15.92 58.36 10.83
CA PHE A 2 -15.40 57.55 9.72
C PHE A 2 -13.90 57.83 9.63
N ASP A 3 -13.07 56.81 9.84
CA ASP A 3 -11.61 56.92 9.69
C ASP A 3 -11.21 56.10 8.46
N PRO A 4 -10.94 56.76 7.31
CA PRO A 4 -10.54 56.09 6.09
C PRO A 4 -9.32 55.17 6.27
N ASN A 5 -8.41 55.52 7.18
CA ASN A 5 -7.20 54.75 7.42
C ASN A 5 -7.51 53.41 8.12
N ARG A 6 -8.48 53.42 9.03
CA ARG A 6 -8.94 52.21 9.72
C ARG A 6 -9.64 51.24 8.77
N GLU A 7 -10.45 51.75 7.84
CA GLU A 7 -11.12 50.90 6.84
C GLU A 7 -10.12 50.27 5.87
N ASP A 8 -9.17 51.05 5.38
CA ASP A 8 -8.12 50.58 4.48
C ASP A 8 -7.22 49.52 5.18
N PHE A 9 -6.89 49.74 6.45
CA PHE A 9 -6.19 48.72 7.27
C PHE A 9 -7.00 47.43 7.39
N ASN A 10 -8.29 47.51 7.73
CA ASN A 10 -9.15 46.34 7.87
C ASN A 10 -9.31 45.59 6.54
N ALA A 11 -9.43 46.30 5.42
CA ALA A 11 -9.51 45.71 4.08
C ALA A 11 -8.23 44.91 3.74
N ARG A 12 -7.04 45.44 4.07
CA ARG A 12 -5.77 44.72 3.90
C ARG A 12 -5.68 43.47 4.77
N VAL A 13 -6.12 43.53 6.03
CA VAL A 13 -6.13 42.38 6.94
C VAL A 13 -7.09 41.29 6.44
N LEU A 14 -8.29 41.69 5.98
CA LEU A 14 -9.26 40.76 5.40
C LEU A 14 -8.71 40.07 4.15
N ARG A 15 -8.06 40.84 3.26
CA ARG A 15 -7.37 40.29 2.09
C ARG A 15 -6.31 39.26 2.50
N LEU A 16 -5.45 39.61 3.46
CA LEU A 16 -4.39 38.71 3.94
C LEU A 16 -4.96 37.42 4.54
N ARG A 17 -6.01 37.52 5.38
CA ARG A 17 -6.67 36.36 5.98
C ARG A 17 -7.33 35.45 4.93
N ARG A 18 -7.95 36.03 3.90
CA ARG A 18 -8.56 35.29 2.79
C ARG A 18 -7.51 34.51 2.01
N GLU A 19 -6.40 35.15 1.65
CA GLU A 19 -5.30 34.51 0.94
C GLU A 19 -4.63 33.40 1.78
N HIS A 20 -4.46 33.64 3.09
CA HIS A 20 -3.93 32.64 4.03
C HIS A 20 -4.86 31.43 4.19
N ALA A 21 -6.18 31.64 4.26
CA ALA A 21 -7.17 30.57 4.33
C ALA A 21 -7.20 29.70 3.05
N LEU A 22 -6.92 30.31 1.89
CA LEU A 22 -6.74 29.60 0.62
C LEU A 22 -5.38 28.89 0.51
N GLY A 23 -4.56 28.95 1.57
CA GLY A 23 -3.24 28.33 1.61
C GLY A 23 -2.21 29.02 0.73
N ARG A 24 -2.47 30.24 0.23
CA ARG A 24 -1.53 31.02 -0.59
C ARG A 24 -0.45 31.61 0.33
N GLY A 25 0.81 31.43 -0.07
CA GLY A 25 1.98 31.89 0.67
C GLY A 25 2.32 33.31 0.23
N PHE A 26 3.05 34.02 1.07
CA PHE A 26 3.51 35.38 0.81
C PHE A 26 4.49 35.37 -0.38
N GLU A 27 4.00 35.60 -1.60
CA GLU A 27 4.82 35.81 -2.80
C GLU A 27 5.16 37.31 -2.89
N ALA A 28 6.09 37.77 -2.05
CA ALA A 28 6.77 39.02 -2.33
C ALA A 28 7.77 38.76 -3.47
N GLY A 29 7.78 39.59 -4.51
CA GLY A 29 8.79 39.50 -5.58
C GLY A 29 10.19 39.59 -4.96
N GLY A 30 10.93 38.48 -4.96
CA GLY A 30 12.26 38.36 -4.34
C GLY A 30 12.31 37.62 -2.98
N ALA A 31 11.19 37.34 -2.33
CA ALA A 31 11.16 36.37 -1.24
C ALA A 31 11.26 34.97 -1.85
N LEU A 32 12.19 34.13 -1.35
CA LEU A 32 12.43 32.76 -1.80
C LEU A 32 11.10 32.06 -2.10
N GLY A 33 10.79 32.01 -3.40
CA GLY A 33 9.48 31.64 -3.88
C GLY A 33 9.17 30.21 -3.46
N ARG A 34 7.88 29.92 -3.29
CA ARG A 34 7.35 28.57 -3.11
C ARG A 34 7.60 27.64 -4.31
N SER A 35 8.56 27.90 -5.19
CA SER A 35 8.97 27.00 -6.27
C SER A 35 9.37 25.61 -5.76
N ALA A 36 9.68 25.46 -4.47
CA ALA A 36 10.11 24.19 -3.89
C ALA A 36 9.11 23.52 -2.91
N PHE A 37 7.92 24.06 -2.65
CA PHE A 37 7.02 23.47 -1.64
C PHE A 37 5.57 23.29 -2.10
N ARG A 38 5.39 22.80 -3.34
CA ARG A 38 4.15 22.08 -3.66
C ARG A 38 4.32 20.66 -3.13
N ARG A 39 3.81 20.39 -1.92
CA ARG A 39 3.72 19.01 -1.40
C ARG A 39 2.91 18.22 -2.42
N GLU A 40 3.59 17.35 -3.17
CA GLU A 40 2.92 16.48 -4.13
C GLU A 40 1.78 15.77 -3.40
N ALA A 41 0.59 15.81 -3.99
CA ALA A 41 -0.54 15.05 -3.49
C ALA A 41 -0.13 13.58 -3.56
N VAL A 42 0.34 13.03 -2.43
CA VAL A 42 0.65 11.61 -2.31
C VAL A 42 -0.62 10.88 -2.64
N ARG A 43 -0.67 10.31 -3.85
CA ARG A 43 -1.83 9.58 -4.36
C ARG A 43 -1.90 8.30 -3.56
N ARG A 44 -2.57 8.37 -2.40
CA ARG A 44 -2.77 7.23 -1.51
C ARG A 44 -3.61 6.23 -2.30
N ARG A 45 -2.99 5.12 -2.70
CA ARG A 45 -3.68 3.97 -3.31
C ARG A 45 -3.79 2.85 -2.25
N PRO A 46 -4.60 3.05 -1.18
CA PRO A 46 -4.68 2.09 -0.08
C PRO A 46 -5.18 0.73 -0.56
N ALA A 47 -6.09 0.70 -1.54
CA ALA A 47 -6.61 -0.53 -2.13
C ALA A 47 -5.52 -1.37 -2.82
N LEU A 48 -4.58 -0.74 -3.55
CA LEU A 48 -3.48 -1.47 -4.18
C LEU A 48 -2.53 -2.06 -3.14
N ARG A 49 -2.25 -1.32 -2.05
CA ARG A 49 -1.41 -1.81 -0.96
C ARG A 49 -2.06 -2.99 -0.23
N ALA A 50 -3.36 -2.88 0.06
CA ALA A 50 -4.12 -3.96 0.67
C ALA A 50 -4.17 -5.21 -0.22
N GLY A 51 -4.44 -5.03 -1.53
CA GLY A 51 -4.43 -6.13 -2.49
C GLY A 51 -3.07 -6.82 -2.59
N LEU A 52 -1.98 -6.05 -2.69
CA LEU A 52 -0.63 -6.60 -2.71
C LEU A 52 -0.30 -7.38 -1.43
N PHE A 53 -0.72 -6.88 -0.27
CA PHE A 53 -0.51 -7.55 1.01
C PHE A 53 -1.26 -8.89 1.10
N ILE A 54 -2.52 -8.93 0.67
CA ILE A 54 -3.32 -10.17 0.65
C ILE A 54 -2.68 -11.21 -0.27
N ILE A 55 -2.24 -10.78 -1.46
CA ILE A 55 -1.55 -11.64 -2.42
C ILE A 55 -0.25 -12.19 -1.81
N ALA A 56 0.59 -11.31 -1.24
CA ALA A 56 1.83 -11.72 -0.59
C ALA A 56 1.59 -12.68 0.58
N PHE A 57 0.55 -12.44 1.38
CA PHE A 57 0.17 -13.32 2.48
C PHE A 57 -0.29 -14.71 1.99
N ALA A 58 -1.12 -14.76 0.94
CA ALA A 58 -1.58 -16.02 0.37
C ALA A 58 -0.41 -16.87 -0.17
N PHE A 59 0.50 -16.27 -0.93
CA PHE A 59 1.69 -16.98 -1.44
C PHE A 59 2.68 -17.33 -0.32
N GLY A 60 2.86 -16.45 0.67
CA GLY A 60 3.67 -16.69 1.85
C GLY A 60 3.19 -17.90 2.64
N MET A 61 1.89 -17.96 2.93
CA MET A 61 1.28 -19.08 3.65
C MET A 61 1.34 -20.38 2.85
N LYS A 62 1.07 -20.33 1.54
CA LYS A 62 1.19 -21.50 0.64
C LYS A 62 2.63 -22.03 0.62
N GLY A 63 3.62 -21.16 0.52
CA GLY A 63 5.05 -21.51 0.54
C GLY A 63 5.53 -22.04 1.90
N ALA A 64 5.02 -21.49 3.00
CA ALA A 64 5.29 -22.00 4.35
C ALA A 64 4.72 -23.41 4.54
N LEU A 65 3.50 -23.66 4.05
CA LEU A 65 2.89 -24.99 4.09
C LEU A 65 3.72 -25.99 3.27
N HIS A 66 4.13 -25.61 2.06
CA HIS A 66 5.00 -26.42 1.21
C HIS A 66 6.38 -26.68 1.85
N ALA A 67 6.96 -25.69 2.52
CA ALA A 67 8.23 -25.85 3.24
C ALA A 67 8.11 -26.79 4.45
N HIS A 68 6.95 -26.82 5.11
CA HIS A 68 6.72 -27.64 6.29
C HIS A 68 6.36 -29.10 5.94
N LEU A 69 5.50 -29.32 4.94
CA LEU A 69 5.09 -30.66 4.52
C LEU A 69 6.07 -31.35 3.56
N GLY A 70 6.92 -30.57 2.89
CA GLY A 70 7.74 -31.07 1.79
C GLY A 70 6.93 -31.31 0.50
N PRO A 71 7.61 -31.68 -0.60
CA PRO A 71 6.99 -31.80 -1.92
C PRO A 71 5.89 -32.87 -1.95
N ASP A 72 6.20 -34.05 -1.42
CA ASP A 72 5.32 -35.22 -1.50
C ASP A 72 4.10 -35.10 -0.57
N GLY A 73 4.33 -34.64 0.67
CA GLY A 73 3.26 -34.42 1.65
C GLY A 73 2.31 -33.30 1.25
N TYR A 74 2.80 -32.26 0.56
CA TYR A 74 1.93 -31.21 0.04
C TYR A 74 1.04 -31.72 -1.10
N ALA A 75 1.59 -32.49 -2.04
CA ALA A 75 0.84 -33.07 -3.15
C ALA A 75 -0.28 -34.01 -2.66
N GLU A 76 -0.01 -34.81 -1.62
CA GLU A 76 -1.00 -35.71 -1.02
C GLU A 76 -2.15 -34.95 -0.34
N ARG A 77 -1.85 -33.86 0.39
CA ARG A 77 -2.89 -33.00 0.98
C ARG A 77 -3.76 -32.32 -0.05
N VAL A 78 -3.16 -31.83 -1.14
CA VAL A 78 -3.92 -31.24 -2.25
C VAL A 78 -4.82 -32.28 -2.92
N ALA A 79 -4.36 -33.53 -3.03
CA ALA A 79 -5.18 -34.63 -3.52
C ALA A 79 -6.39 -34.90 -2.59
N GLN A 80 -6.18 -34.97 -1.28
CA GLN A 80 -7.26 -35.19 -0.30
C GLN A 80 -8.33 -34.09 -0.34
N ILE A 81 -7.92 -32.82 -0.41
CA ILE A 81 -8.84 -31.66 -0.48
C ILE A 81 -9.72 -31.73 -1.73
N SER A 82 -9.17 -32.23 -2.85
CA SER A 82 -9.91 -32.35 -4.10
C SER A 82 -10.97 -33.45 -4.10
N THR A 83 -10.83 -34.46 -3.23
CA THR A 83 -11.77 -35.57 -3.09
C THR A 83 -12.96 -35.22 -2.19
N GLU A 84 -12.76 -34.36 -1.19
CA GLU A 84 -13.79 -34.00 -0.20
C GLU A 84 -14.68 -32.82 -0.63
N THR A 85 -14.26 -32.04 -1.63
CA THR A 85 -15.00 -30.83 -2.06
C THR A 85 -15.96 -31.12 -3.22
N THR A 86 -17.23 -30.72 -3.08
CA THR A 86 -18.28 -30.87 -4.11
C THR A 86 -17.99 -30.11 -5.41
N LEU A 87 -17.12 -29.10 -5.36
CA LEU A 87 -16.54 -28.43 -6.52
C LEU A 87 -15.28 -29.18 -6.95
N SER A 88 -15.45 -30.30 -7.67
CA SER A 88 -14.33 -31.10 -8.15
C SER A 88 -13.45 -30.28 -9.11
N GLY A 89 -12.18 -30.10 -8.76
CA GLY A 89 -11.15 -29.52 -9.64
C GLY A 89 -10.70 -28.08 -9.36
N VAL A 90 -11.59 -27.17 -8.94
CA VAL A 90 -11.22 -25.75 -8.67
C VAL A 90 -10.19 -25.63 -7.53
N PRO A 91 -10.33 -26.32 -6.39
CA PRO A 91 -9.35 -26.25 -5.30
C PRO A 91 -7.99 -26.81 -5.72
N ARG A 92 -7.98 -27.87 -6.53
CA ARG A 92 -6.76 -28.51 -7.04
C ARG A 92 -5.98 -27.58 -7.95
N ALA A 93 -6.66 -26.89 -8.86
CA ALA A 93 -6.02 -25.92 -9.75
C ALA A 93 -5.45 -24.72 -8.97
N LEU A 94 -6.14 -24.26 -7.91
CA LEU A 94 -5.69 -23.14 -7.08
C LEU A 94 -4.49 -23.54 -6.17
N MET A 95 -4.48 -24.77 -5.67
CA MET A 95 -3.47 -25.28 -4.74
C MET A 95 -2.31 -25.99 -5.43
N ALA A 96 -2.33 -26.19 -6.75
CA ALA A 96 -1.20 -26.75 -7.48
C ALA A 96 0.11 -26.00 -7.14
N ALA A 97 1.22 -26.73 -7.01
CA ALA A 97 2.49 -26.14 -6.64
C ALA A 97 2.98 -25.19 -7.75
N ASP A 98 2.75 -23.89 -7.57
CA ASP A 98 3.18 -22.87 -8.52
C ASP A 98 4.68 -22.59 -8.36
N PRO A 99 5.40 -22.16 -9.42
CA PRO A 99 6.81 -21.78 -9.35
C PRO A 99 7.12 -20.75 -8.25
N LEU A 100 6.17 -19.82 -8.00
CA LEU A 100 6.25 -18.85 -6.89
C LEU A 100 6.24 -19.52 -5.51
N THR A 101 5.45 -20.58 -5.34
CA THR A 101 5.36 -21.33 -4.07
C THR A 101 6.69 -22.01 -3.74
N VAL A 102 7.35 -22.58 -4.76
CA VAL A 102 8.67 -23.21 -4.61
C VAL A 102 9.73 -22.17 -4.25
N LEU A 103 9.76 -21.02 -4.92
CA LEU A 103 10.69 -19.93 -4.61
C LEU A 103 10.54 -19.41 -3.17
N VAL A 104 9.29 -19.24 -2.70
CA VAL A 104 9.01 -18.84 -1.33
C VAL A 104 9.44 -19.92 -0.34
N SER A 105 9.17 -21.19 -0.65
CA SER A 105 9.59 -22.34 0.17
C SER A 105 11.11 -22.38 0.34
N ASP A 106 11.86 -22.16 -0.73
CA ASP A 106 13.33 -22.12 -0.70
C ASP A 106 13.87 -20.90 0.06
N ALA A 107 13.25 -19.73 -0.08
CA ALA A 107 13.61 -18.55 0.71
C ALA A 107 13.42 -18.81 2.22
N ILE A 108 12.30 -19.43 2.62
CA ILE A 108 12.03 -19.80 4.01
C ILE A 108 13.07 -20.81 4.53
N LYS A 109 13.42 -21.83 3.75
CA LYS A 109 14.46 -22.80 4.12
C LYS A 109 15.81 -22.12 4.34
N ARG A 110 16.20 -21.18 3.48
CA ARG A 110 17.47 -20.43 3.62
C ARG A 110 17.49 -19.59 4.89
N VAL A 111 16.39 -18.89 5.20
CA VAL A 111 16.30 -18.10 6.45
C VAL A 111 16.39 -18.99 7.68
N ARG A 112 15.74 -20.16 7.66
CA ARG A 112 15.77 -21.12 8.77
C ARG A 112 17.17 -21.71 9.02
N VAL A 113 17.97 -21.89 7.97
CA VAL A 113 19.36 -22.40 8.08
C VAL A 113 20.33 -21.32 8.54
N ALA A 114 19.99 -20.03 8.35
CA ALA A 114 20.83 -18.89 8.75
C ALA A 114 20.63 -18.44 10.22
N LEU A 115 19.66 -19.02 10.93
CA LEU A 115 19.36 -18.83 12.35
C LEU A 115 19.94 -19.99 13.16
#